data_AF-A0A7K2T6R5-F1
#
_entry.id   AF-A0A7K2T6R5-F1
#
_cell.length_a   1.000
_cell.length_b   1.000
_cell.length_c   1.000
_cell.angle_alpha   90.00
_cell.angle_beta   90.00
_cell.angle_gamma   90.00
#
_symmetry.space_group_name_H-M   'P 1'
#
loop_
_entity.id
_entity.type
_entity.pdbx_description
1 polymer ?
#
loop_
_entity_poly.entity_id
_entity_poly.type
_entity_poly.pdbx_seq_one_letter_code
_entity_poly.pdbx_strand_id
1 'polypeptide(L)'
;MTRWYPREHCKRGGIHPPRTSVNRIGGPSSAMRRQEQRIHDKEILANYVQLKPNTLVIWDRQPYRIIELAERPHDLWGDKHEMRYATALEHWDRYPHGERPEKATWDGRPYVFVLQPDGKPHEKPLHLIGPANHPWNVLPEHYMVCASCGELPPCRQEEAERYADRQAAQAEVLMDIPPGHCLGCGEHITTRQHATRFPGPNLWRPDLPDNSAVFHARQECSTPREKYREQWEARGGMNEQPNLFADEESDR
;
A
#
# COMPACT_ATOMS: atom_id res chain seq x y z
N MET A 1 -5.27 -1.51 3.28
CA MET A 1 -4.18 -1.31 4.25
C MET A 1 -3.17 -0.36 3.64
N THR A 2 -2.99 0.82 4.22
CA THR A 2 -1.94 1.77 3.79
C THR A 2 -0.59 1.08 3.94
N ARG A 3 0.24 1.14 2.89
CA ARG A 3 1.56 0.53 2.92
C ARG A 3 2.43 1.31 3.91
N TRP A 4 2.79 0.65 5.01
CA TRP A 4 3.72 1.19 6.00
C TRP A 4 5.14 1.12 5.47
N TYR A 5 5.92 2.16 5.73
CA TYR A 5 7.35 2.19 5.44
C TYR A 5 8.11 2.68 6.67
N PRO A 6 9.19 1.99 7.08
CA PRO A 6 10.05 2.48 8.16
C PRO A 6 10.67 3.81 7.73
N ARG A 7 10.85 4.74 8.69
CA ARG A 7 11.65 5.96 8.45
C ARG A 7 13.12 5.67 8.34
N GLU A 8 13.57 4.65 9.07
CA GLU A 8 14.96 4.21 9.06
C GLU A 8 15.34 3.74 7.66
N HIS A 9 16.54 4.10 7.21
CA HIS A 9 17.03 3.64 5.92
C HIS A 9 17.31 2.13 5.98
N CYS A 10 16.48 1.34 5.32
CA CYS A 10 16.60 -0.11 5.27
C CYS A 10 17.28 -0.57 3.98
N LYS A 11 18.07 -1.64 4.09
CA LYS A 11 18.52 -2.39 2.91
C LYS A 11 17.48 -3.43 2.51
N ARG A 12 17.53 -3.89 1.26
CA ARG A 12 16.70 -4.99 0.78
C ARG A 12 17.37 -6.32 1.12
N GLY A 13 16.63 -7.24 1.72
CA GLY A 13 17.09 -8.58 2.03
C GLY A 13 16.36 -9.67 1.27
N GLY A 14 17.02 -10.80 1.09
CA GLY A 14 16.43 -12.04 0.59
C GLY A 14 17.39 -13.23 0.69
N ILE A 15 16.86 -14.43 0.47
CA ILE A 15 17.62 -15.69 0.58
C ILE A 15 18.65 -15.84 -0.55
N HIS A 16 18.24 -15.51 -1.76
CA HIS A 16 19.07 -15.65 -2.95
C HIS A 16 19.98 -14.44 -3.14
N PRO A 17 21.08 -14.55 -3.89
CA PRO A 17 21.74 -13.34 -4.40
C PRO A 17 20.75 -12.50 -5.22
N PRO A 18 20.92 -11.17 -5.24
CA PRO A 18 20.04 -10.31 -6.00
C PRO A 18 20.20 -10.65 -7.48
N ARG A 19 19.08 -10.82 -8.19
CA ARG A 19 19.11 -10.99 -9.64
C ARG A 19 19.52 -9.66 -10.28
N THR A 20 20.78 -9.53 -10.65
CA THR A 20 21.25 -8.39 -11.44
C THR A 20 20.93 -8.58 -12.90
N SER A 21 20.56 -7.50 -13.59
CA SER A 21 20.21 -7.56 -15.02
C SER A 21 21.41 -7.62 -15.96
N VAL A 22 22.61 -7.81 -15.42
CA VAL A 22 23.88 -7.85 -16.16
C VAL A 22 23.75 -8.85 -17.31
N ASN A 23 23.70 -8.32 -18.53
CA ASN A 23 23.61 -9.04 -19.81
C ASN A 23 22.22 -9.62 -20.18
N ARG A 24 21.12 -8.96 -19.83
CA ARG A 24 19.81 -9.32 -20.41
C ARG A 24 19.77 -9.00 -21.92
N ILE A 25 19.34 -9.97 -22.74
CA ILE A 25 19.05 -9.76 -24.17
C ILE A 25 17.97 -8.67 -24.28
N GLY A 26 18.19 -7.66 -25.13
CA GLY A 26 17.34 -6.47 -25.22
C GLY A 26 17.76 -5.30 -24.32
N GLY A 27 19.01 -5.29 -23.83
CA GLY A 27 19.55 -4.19 -23.05
C GLY A 27 19.53 -2.83 -23.78
N PRO A 28 19.72 -1.72 -23.04
CA PRO A 28 19.60 -0.38 -23.61
C PRO A 28 20.52 -0.16 -24.81
N SER A 29 20.00 0.45 -25.87
CA SER A 29 20.72 0.61 -27.15
C SER A 29 21.83 1.68 -27.11
N SER A 30 21.74 2.67 -26.23
CA SER A 30 22.74 3.75 -26.13
C SER A 30 23.81 3.48 -25.07
N ALA A 31 25.02 4.00 -25.31
CA ALA A 31 26.12 3.89 -24.35
C ALA A 31 25.78 4.50 -22.97
N MET A 32 25.11 5.65 -22.97
CA MET A 32 24.67 6.34 -21.75
C MET A 32 23.70 5.48 -20.93
N ARG A 33 22.66 4.91 -21.55
CA ARG A 33 21.71 4.04 -20.83
C ARG A 33 22.35 2.75 -20.34
N ARG A 34 23.34 2.20 -21.05
CA ARG A 34 24.12 1.06 -20.55
C ARG A 34 24.95 1.42 -19.32
N GLN A 35 25.48 2.63 -19.25
CA GLN A 35 26.17 3.13 -18.07
C GLN A 35 25.20 3.34 -16.90
N GLU A 36 24.06 3.99 -17.12
CA GLU A 36 23.00 4.16 -16.11
C GLU A 36 22.53 2.80 -15.56
N GLN A 37 22.29 1.81 -16.42
CA GLN A 37 21.90 0.47 -16.00
C GLN A 37 22.99 -0.20 -15.14
N ARG A 38 24.27 -0.02 -15.48
CA ARG A 38 25.38 -0.55 -14.66
C ARG A 38 25.46 0.12 -13.31
N ILE A 39 25.23 1.44 -13.23
CA ILE A 39 25.17 2.16 -11.96
C ILE A 39 24.02 1.61 -11.12
N HIS A 40 22.83 1.49 -11.71
CA HIS A 40 21.66 0.92 -11.04
C HIS A 40 21.87 -0.52 -10.54
N ASP A 41 22.47 -1.40 -11.35
CA ASP A 41 22.79 -2.77 -10.93
C ASP A 41 23.79 -2.78 -9.76
N LYS A 42 24.77 -1.87 -9.76
CA LYS A 42 25.74 -1.72 -8.66
C LYS A 42 25.10 -1.17 -7.39
N GLU A 43 24.16 -0.24 -7.51
CA GLU A 43 23.36 0.25 -6.39
C GLU A 43 22.48 -0.85 -5.80
N ILE A 44 21.82 -1.66 -6.64
CA ILE A 44 21.05 -2.82 -6.18
C ILE A 44 21.95 -3.76 -5.38
N LEU A 45 23.13 -4.09 -5.91
CA LEU A 45 24.08 -4.97 -5.22
C LEU A 45 24.54 -4.38 -3.88
N ALA A 46 24.84 -3.08 -3.83
CA ALA A 46 25.30 -2.41 -2.60
C ALA A 46 24.20 -2.30 -1.53
N ASN A 47 22.95 -2.16 -1.97
CA ASN A 47 21.76 -2.05 -1.12
C ASN A 47 21.09 -3.40 -0.83
N TYR A 48 21.67 -4.50 -1.30
CA TYR A 48 21.17 -5.84 -1.02
C TYR A 48 21.96 -6.53 0.08
N VAL A 49 21.26 -7.24 0.96
CA VAL A 49 21.86 -8.08 1.99
C VAL A 49 21.32 -9.49 1.82
N GLN A 50 22.20 -10.44 1.50
CA GLN A 50 21.81 -11.84 1.54
C GLN A 50 21.57 -12.26 2.99
N LEU A 51 20.40 -12.83 3.25
CA LEU A 51 20.01 -13.21 4.60
C LEU A 51 20.86 -14.37 5.10
N LYS A 52 21.26 -14.26 6.36
CA LYS A 52 21.99 -15.27 7.12
C LYS A 52 21.60 -15.15 8.59
N PRO A 53 21.90 -16.16 9.42
CA PRO A 53 21.77 -16.01 10.87
C PRO A 53 22.47 -14.74 11.37
N ASN A 54 21.88 -14.13 12.40
CA ASN A 54 22.22 -12.86 13.03
C ASN A 54 21.90 -11.57 12.22
N THR A 55 21.33 -11.67 11.01
CA THR A 55 20.86 -10.48 10.28
C THR A 55 19.60 -9.89 10.94
N LEU A 56 19.57 -8.56 11.10
CA LEU A 56 18.41 -7.81 11.60
C LEU A 56 17.40 -7.54 10.48
N VAL A 57 16.15 -7.94 10.70
CA VAL A 57 15.03 -7.74 9.77
C VAL A 57 13.83 -7.14 10.47
N ILE A 58 12.96 -6.52 9.68
CA ILE A 58 11.68 -5.98 10.18
C ILE A 58 10.58 -7.02 9.96
N TRP A 59 9.83 -7.31 11.03
CA TRP A 59 8.55 -7.99 10.94
C TRP A 59 7.51 -7.30 11.82
N ASP A 60 6.33 -7.04 11.27
CA ASP A 60 5.25 -6.30 11.95
C ASP A 60 5.73 -5.03 12.70
N ARG A 61 6.53 -4.21 12.00
CA ARG A 61 7.11 -2.94 12.52
C ARG A 61 8.05 -3.11 13.72
N GLN A 62 8.48 -4.32 14.02
CA GLN A 62 9.44 -4.60 15.09
C GLN A 62 10.74 -5.19 14.53
N PRO A 63 11.87 -4.96 15.22
CA PRO A 63 13.15 -5.53 14.85
C PRO A 63 13.26 -6.99 15.33
N TYR A 64 13.71 -7.87 14.45
CA TYR A 64 14.00 -9.26 14.76
C TYR A 64 15.38 -9.65 14.22
N ARG A 65 16.10 -10.50 14.96
CA ARG A 65 17.28 -11.21 14.45
C ARG A 65 16.89 -12.56 13.89
N ILE A 66 17.38 -12.86 12.70
CA ILE A 66 17.25 -14.20 12.12
C ILE A 66 18.13 -15.16 12.92
N ILE A 67 17.56 -16.22 13.48
CA ILE A 67 18.35 -17.27 14.15
C ILE A 67 18.55 -18.49 13.25
N GLU A 68 17.56 -18.82 12.43
CA GLU A 68 17.59 -19.96 11.54
C GLU A 68 16.88 -19.65 10.22
N LEU A 69 17.45 -20.16 9.13
CA LEU A 69 16.88 -20.19 7.80
C LEU A 69 16.99 -21.62 7.28
N ALA A 70 15.86 -22.25 6.99
CA ALA A 70 15.84 -23.61 6.48
C ALA A 70 14.91 -23.72 5.29
N GLU A 71 15.39 -24.33 4.20
CA GLU A 71 14.53 -24.69 3.09
C GLU A 71 13.64 -25.86 3.51
N ARG A 72 12.34 -25.78 3.18
CA ARG A 72 11.42 -26.87 3.49
C ARG A 72 11.54 -27.97 2.43
N PRO A 73 11.74 -29.24 2.83
CA PRO A 73 11.79 -30.38 1.92
C PRO A 73 10.59 -30.42 0.96
N HIS A 74 10.82 -30.82 -0.29
CA HIS A 74 9.82 -30.77 -1.37
C HIS A 74 8.55 -31.57 -1.09
N ASP A 75 8.67 -32.68 -0.38
CA ASP A 75 7.58 -33.56 0.06
C ASP A 75 6.71 -32.94 1.15
N LEU A 76 7.22 -31.92 1.84
CA LEU A 76 6.51 -31.23 2.92
C LEU A 76 5.90 -29.89 2.46
N TRP A 77 5.91 -29.58 1.17
CA TRP A 77 5.25 -28.36 0.68
C TRP A 77 3.74 -28.47 0.91
N GLY A 78 3.17 -27.54 1.66
CA GLY A 78 1.71 -27.48 1.83
C GLY A 78 1.02 -27.00 0.55
N ASP A 79 -0.28 -27.26 0.43
CA ASP A 79 -1.12 -26.99 -0.75
C ASP A 79 -0.93 -25.59 -1.36
N LYS A 80 -0.79 -24.57 -0.50
CA LYS A 80 -0.58 -23.19 -0.94
C LYS A 80 0.71 -23.03 -1.77
N HIS A 81 1.79 -23.70 -1.40
CA HIS A 81 3.07 -23.61 -2.11
C HIS A 81 3.08 -24.48 -3.36
N GLU A 82 2.48 -25.67 -3.29
CA GLU A 82 2.26 -26.52 -4.46
C GLU A 82 1.44 -25.81 -5.54
N MET A 83 0.32 -25.18 -5.15
CA MET A 83 -0.51 -24.40 -6.07
C MET A 83 0.27 -23.23 -6.68
N ARG A 84 1.07 -22.49 -5.90
CA ARG A 84 1.91 -21.40 -6.44
C ARG A 84 2.95 -21.91 -7.43
N TYR A 85 3.51 -23.10 -7.21
CA TYR A 85 4.44 -23.71 -8.14
C TYR A 85 3.74 -24.14 -9.44
N ALA A 86 2.55 -24.74 -9.34
CA ALA A 86 1.73 -25.07 -10.50
C ALA A 86 1.38 -23.82 -11.33
N THR A 87 0.96 -22.73 -10.68
CA THR A 87 0.72 -21.45 -11.36
C THR A 87 1.99 -20.90 -12.04
N ALA A 88 3.16 -21.07 -11.42
CA ALA A 88 4.43 -20.65 -12.04
C ALA A 88 4.75 -21.47 -13.30
N LEU A 89 4.46 -22.78 -13.29
CA LEU A 89 4.59 -23.63 -14.47
C LEU A 89 3.60 -23.22 -15.58
N GLU A 90 2.32 -23.04 -15.25
CA GLU A 90 1.31 -22.59 -16.22
C GLU A 90 1.68 -21.24 -16.86
N HIS A 91 2.19 -20.31 -16.06
CA HIS A 91 2.65 -19.03 -16.55
C HIS A 91 3.85 -19.18 -17.51
N TRP A 92 4.80 -20.04 -17.18
CA TRP A 92 5.94 -20.32 -18.06
C TRP A 92 5.49 -21.01 -19.35
N ASP A 93 4.57 -21.97 -19.28
CA ASP A 93 4.03 -22.66 -20.46
C ASP A 93 3.32 -21.68 -21.41
N ARG A 94 2.62 -20.67 -20.87
CA ARG A 94 1.98 -19.60 -21.67
C ARG A 94 2.97 -18.59 -22.23
N TYR A 95 4.00 -18.23 -21.47
CA TYR A 95 5.00 -17.22 -21.83
C TYR A 95 6.41 -17.71 -21.50
N PRO A 96 6.99 -18.60 -22.35
CA PRO A 96 8.29 -19.19 -22.07
C PRO A 96 9.39 -18.11 -22.06
N HIS A 97 9.97 -17.88 -20.90
CA HIS A 97 11.11 -16.99 -20.74
C HIS A 97 12.11 -17.56 -19.73
N GLY A 98 13.35 -17.77 -20.17
CA GLY A 98 14.39 -18.41 -19.35
C GLY A 98 14.14 -19.91 -19.16
N GLU A 99 14.83 -20.49 -18.18
CA GLU A 99 14.70 -21.91 -17.83
C GLU A 99 13.32 -22.22 -17.25
N ARG A 100 12.81 -23.42 -17.55
CA ARG A 100 11.56 -23.90 -16.98
C ARG A 100 11.72 -24.01 -15.46
N PRO A 101 10.76 -23.53 -14.65
CA PRO A 101 10.85 -23.64 -13.21
C PRO A 101 10.98 -25.11 -12.78
N GLU A 102 12.00 -25.40 -11.97
CA GLU A 102 12.15 -26.69 -11.28
C GLU A 102 11.96 -26.46 -9.78
N LYS A 103 11.37 -27.42 -9.06
CA LYS A 103 11.11 -27.26 -7.61
C LYS A 103 12.35 -26.85 -6.81
N ALA A 104 13.51 -27.41 -7.15
CA ALA A 104 14.78 -27.17 -6.47
C ALA A 104 15.34 -25.74 -6.69
N THR A 105 15.07 -25.13 -7.85
CA THR A 105 15.66 -23.84 -8.24
C THR A 105 14.65 -22.71 -8.25
N TRP A 106 13.36 -23.03 -8.17
CA TRP A 106 12.26 -22.06 -8.16
C TRP A 106 12.40 -21.10 -6.98
N ASP A 107 12.33 -19.80 -7.27
CA ASP A 107 12.54 -18.72 -6.30
C ASP A 107 11.37 -18.57 -5.32
N GLY A 108 10.20 -19.13 -5.65
CA GLY A 108 9.02 -19.14 -4.78
C GLY A 108 8.99 -20.27 -3.74
N ARG A 109 10.03 -21.12 -3.67
CA ARG A 109 10.06 -22.28 -2.78
C ARG A 109 9.92 -21.92 -1.30
N PRO A 110 9.25 -22.74 -0.48
CA PRO A 110 9.01 -22.44 0.93
C PRO A 110 10.29 -22.51 1.78
N TYR A 111 10.52 -21.45 2.53
CA TYR A 111 11.54 -21.34 3.57
C TYR A 111 10.89 -21.15 4.94
N VAL A 112 11.50 -21.77 5.93
CA VAL A 112 11.26 -21.53 7.35
C VAL A 112 12.20 -20.43 7.80
N PHE A 113 11.62 -19.37 8.36
CA PHE A 113 12.34 -18.25 8.97
C PHE A 113 12.07 -18.30 10.47
N VAL A 114 13.12 -18.47 11.26
CA VAL A 114 13.00 -18.38 12.72
C VAL A 114 13.61 -17.06 13.17
N LEU A 115 12.78 -16.24 13.80
CA LEU A 115 13.05 -14.85 14.13
C LEU A 115 13.00 -14.65 15.65
N GLN A 116 14.07 -14.14 16.23
CA GLN A 116 14.12 -13.74 17.64
C GLN A 116 13.89 -12.23 17.75
N PRO A 117 12.98 -11.74 18.61
CA PRO A 117 12.89 -10.31 18.90
C PRO A 117 14.25 -9.73 19.31
N ASP A 118 14.67 -8.63 18.69
CA ASP A 118 16.00 -8.07 18.96
C ASP A 118 16.09 -7.53 20.41
N GLY A 119 17.24 -7.75 21.05
CA GLY A 119 17.47 -7.38 22.45
C GLY A 119 16.71 -8.21 23.50
N LYS A 120 15.92 -9.22 23.09
CA LYS A 120 15.10 -10.03 24.01
C LYS A 120 15.29 -11.54 23.78
N PRO A 121 16.43 -12.11 24.19
CA PRO A 121 16.79 -13.50 23.88
C PRO A 121 15.90 -14.56 24.55
N HIS A 122 15.17 -14.19 25.60
CA HIS A 122 14.28 -15.11 26.34
C HIS A 122 12.85 -15.11 25.83
N GLU A 123 12.46 -14.17 24.95
CA GLU A 123 11.14 -14.20 24.35
C GLU A 123 11.03 -15.37 23.35
N LYS A 124 9.80 -15.87 23.14
CA LYS A 124 9.57 -16.99 22.24
C LYS A 124 9.93 -16.57 20.79
N PRO A 125 10.76 -17.34 20.08
CA PRO A 125 11.02 -17.09 18.67
C PRO A 125 9.74 -17.17 17.84
N LEU A 126 9.65 -16.31 16.83
CA LEU A 126 8.61 -16.33 15.82
C LEU A 126 9.04 -17.25 14.67
N HIS A 127 8.24 -18.28 14.40
CA HIS A 127 8.44 -19.20 13.29
C HIS A 127 7.51 -18.83 12.14
N LEU A 128 8.08 -18.43 11.01
CA LEU A 128 7.35 -18.05 9.81
C LEU A 128 7.68 -19.02 8.67
N ILE A 129 6.69 -19.22 7.80
CA ILE A 129 6.88 -19.97 6.55
C ILE A 129 6.47 -19.05 5.40
N GLY A 130 7.42 -18.79 4.51
CA GLY A 130 7.24 -17.89 3.39
C GLY A 130 8.06 -18.32 2.17
N PRO A 131 7.83 -17.70 1.01
CA PRO A 131 8.62 -18.01 -0.19
C PRO A 131 10.06 -17.49 -0.04
N ALA A 132 11.03 -18.14 -0.67
CA ALA A 132 12.44 -17.76 -0.64
C ALA A 132 12.69 -16.37 -1.27
N ASN A 133 11.85 -15.97 -2.23
CA ASN A 133 11.85 -14.63 -2.84
C ASN A 133 11.08 -13.57 -2.02
N HIS A 134 10.69 -13.84 -0.78
CA HIS A 134 10.09 -12.83 0.09
C HIS A 134 11.05 -11.65 0.28
N PRO A 135 10.63 -10.41 -0.03
CA PRO A 135 11.47 -9.24 0.16
C PRO A 135 11.48 -8.85 1.64
N TRP A 136 12.66 -8.87 2.26
CA TRP A 136 12.84 -8.42 3.64
C TRP A 136 13.38 -6.98 3.68
N ASN A 137 12.94 -6.20 4.66
CA ASN A 137 13.62 -4.96 5.03
C ASN A 137 14.67 -5.29 6.08
N VAL A 138 15.93 -5.04 5.77
CA VAL A 138 17.08 -5.30 6.63
C VAL A 138 17.47 -4.00 7.32
N LEU A 139 17.49 -4.03 8.65
CA LEU A 139 17.87 -2.87 9.46
C LEU A 139 19.38 -2.74 9.58
N PRO A 140 19.91 -1.52 9.73
CA PRO A 140 21.25 -1.32 10.28
C PRO A 140 21.33 -1.81 11.74
N GLU A 141 22.55 -2.00 12.27
CA GLU A 141 22.74 -2.39 13.68
C GLU A 141 22.31 -1.29 14.67
N HIS A 142 22.40 -0.02 14.27
CA HIS A 142 21.88 1.10 15.04
C HIS A 142 20.61 1.62 14.38
N TYR A 143 19.48 1.44 15.03
CA TYR A 143 18.17 1.83 14.52
C TYR A 143 17.36 2.54 15.61
N MET A 144 16.41 3.37 15.19
CA MET A 144 15.51 4.06 16.10
C MET A 144 14.25 3.24 16.41
N VAL A 145 13.81 3.28 17.67
CA VAL A 145 12.52 2.74 18.12
C VAL A 145 11.73 3.78 18.88
N CYS A 146 10.40 3.65 18.87
CA CYS A 146 9.53 4.42 19.74
C CYS A 146 9.79 4.04 21.20
N ALA A 147 10.15 5.01 22.03
CA ALA A 147 10.40 4.76 23.45
C ALA A 147 9.15 4.27 24.22
N SER A 148 7.94 4.61 23.74
CA SER A 148 6.68 4.23 24.39
C SER A 148 6.26 2.80 24.08
N CYS A 149 6.24 2.41 22.79
CA CYS A 149 5.71 1.10 22.36
C CYS A 149 6.77 0.12 21.82
N GLY A 150 8.02 0.56 21.63
CA GLY A 150 9.10 -0.26 21.08
C GLY A 150 9.03 -0.55 19.57
N GLU A 151 8.02 -0.02 18.86
CA GLU A 151 7.92 -0.18 17.41
C GLU A 151 8.88 0.74 16.65
N LEU A 152 9.24 0.36 15.43
CA LEU A 152 9.97 1.18 14.49
C LEU A 152 9.08 2.35 14.00
N PRO A 153 9.61 3.58 13.93
CA PRO A 153 8.88 4.73 13.41
C PRO A 153 8.55 4.62 11.91
N PRO A 154 7.35 5.06 11.46
CA PRO A 154 6.24 5.55 12.28
C PRO A 154 5.56 4.40 13.04
N CYS A 155 5.39 4.55 14.35
CA CYS A 155 4.65 3.58 15.13
C CYS A 155 3.14 3.67 14.86
N ARG A 156 2.38 2.66 15.27
CA ARG A 156 0.92 2.63 15.08
C ARG A 156 0.20 3.82 15.71
N GLN A 157 0.65 4.27 16.89
CA GLN A 157 0.07 5.43 17.54
C GLN A 157 0.28 6.70 16.72
N GLU A 158 1.51 6.95 16.26
CA GLU A 158 1.81 8.12 15.43
C GLU A 158 1.02 8.10 14.11
N GLU A 159 0.85 6.93 13.48
CA GLU A 159 0.00 6.84 12.29
C GLU A 159 -1.48 7.10 12.59
N ALA A 160 -1.97 6.66 13.75
CA ALA A 160 -3.34 6.91 14.17
C ALA A 160 -3.57 8.40 14.44
N GLU A 161 -2.64 9.06 15.13
CA GLU A 161 -2.67 10.52 15.36
C GLU A 161 -2.63 11.28 14.04
N ARG A 162 -1.70 10.96 13.14
CA ARG A 162 -1.64 11.57 11.79
C ARG A 162 -2.91 11.37 10.99
N TYR A 163 -3.54 10.21 11.11
CA TYR A 163 -4.81 9.94 10.44
C TYR A 163 -5.93 10.77 11.05
N ALA A 164 -6.02 10.85 12.37
CA ALA A 164 -6.99 11.66 13.08
C ALA A 164 -6.84 13.15 12.74
N ASP A 165 -5.62 13.69 12.78
CA ASP A 165 -5.32 15.08 12.41
C ASP A 165 -5.76 15.38 10.97
N ARG A 166 -5.50 14.45 10.04
CA ARG A 166 -5.94 14.59 8.65
C ARG A 166 -7.46 14.57 8.54
N GLN A 167 -8.15 13.73 9.29
CA GLN A 167 -9.62 13.70 9.30
C GLN A 167 -10.20 14.96 9.93
N ALA A 168 -9.60 15.48 11.01
CA ALA A 168 -10.00 16.73 11.63
C ALA A 168 -9.82 17.90 10.66
N ALA A 169 -8.66 18.04 10.01
CA ALA A 169 -8.43 19.06 9.01
C ALA A 169 -9.39 18.96 7.80
N GLN A 170 -9.71 17.74 7.35
CA GLN A 170 -10.71 17.53 6.29
C GLN A 170 -12.10 17.98 6.74
N ALA A 171 -12.47 17.71 7.99
CA ALA A 171 -13.73 18.16 8.56
C ALA A 171 -13.76 19.70 8.69
N GLU A 172 -12.69 20.33 9.17
CA GLU A 172 -12.58 21.80 9.24
C GLU A 172 -12.74 22.46 7.87
N VAL A 173 -12.00 21.99 6.85
CA VAL A 173 -12.13 22.47 5.47
C VAL A 173 -13.56 22.34 4.96
N LEU A 174 -14.21 21.22 5.28
CA LEU A 174 -15.60 20.98 4.90
C LEU A 174 -16.56 21.94 5.63
N MET A 175 -16.31 22.27 6.90
CA MET A 175 -17.08 23.24 7.69
C MET A 175 -16.94 24.68 7.17
N ASP A 176 -15.78 25.02 6.60
CA ASP A 176 -15.51 26.32 6.00
C ASP A 176 -16.26 26.54 4.67
N ILE A 177 -16.77 25.48 4.04
CA ILE A 177 -17.54 25.59 2.79
C ILE A 177 -18.86 26.33 3.07
N PRO A 178 -19.14 27.48 2.42
CA PRO A 178 -20.39 28.19 2.66
C PRO A 178 -21.61 27.42 2.11
N PRO A 179 -22.83 27.68 2.62
CA PRO A 179 -24.05 27.10 2.09
C PRO A 179 -24.18 27.30 0.57
N GLY A 180 -24.69 26.30 -0.15
CA GLY A 180 -24.89 26.35 -1.60
C GLY A 180 -23.63 26.23 -2.46
N HIS A 181 -22.46 26.01 -1.84
CA HIS A 181 -21.22 25.74 -2.55
C HIS A 181 -21.01 24.23 -2.71
N CYS A 182 -20.20 23.85 -3.70
CA CYS A 182 -19.86 22.45 -3.95
C CYS A 182 -19.10 21.86 -2.75
N LEU A 183 -19.65 20.82 -2.11
CA LEU A 183 -19.01 20.15 -0.98
C LEU A 183 -17.73 19.38 -1.36
N GLY A 184 -17.45 19.22 -2.64
CA GLY A 184 -16.24 18.57 -3.14
C GLY A 184 -15.04 19.51 -3.30
N CYS A 185 -15.25 20.73 -3.81
CA CYS A 185 -14.18 21.68 -4.12
C CYS A 185 -14.28 23.02 -3.38
N GLY A 186 -15.39 23.30 -2.69
CA GLY A 186 -15.64 24.56 -1.98
C GLY A 186 -16.06 25.74 -2.86
N GLU A 187 -16.07 25.60 -4.18
CA GLU A 187 -16.45 26.69 -5.10
C GLU A 187 -17.97 26.90 -5.15
N HIS A 188 -18.38 28.14 -5.39
CA HIS A 188 -19.78 28.50 -5.62
C HIS A 188 -20.31 27.83 -6.90
N ILE A 189 -21.52 27.26 -6.83
CA ILE A 189 -22.19 26.67 -7.98
C ILE A 189 -23.11 27.73 -8.60
N THR A 190 -22.75 28.20 -9.79
CA THR A 190 -23.56 29.16 -10.55
C THR A 190 -24.69 28.46 -11.32
N THR A 191 -25.73 29.20 -11.70
CA THR A 191 -26.87 28.70 -12.49
C THR A 191 -26.51 28.09 -13.84
N ARG A 192 -25.33 28.42 -14.39
CA ARG A 192 -24.84 27.90 -15.67
C ARG A 192 -24.06 26.58 -15.53
N GLN A 193 -23.74 26.16 -14.31
CA GLN A 193 -22.94 24.98 -14.04
C GLN A 193 -23.83 23.79 -13.70
N HIS A 194 -23.56 22.64 -14.31
CA HIS A 194 -24.22 21.39 -13.93
C HIS A 194 -23.77 20.94 -12.55
N ALA A 195 -24.72 20.48 -11.75
CA ALA A 195 -24.48 20.04 -10.38
C ALA A 195 -25.46 18.95 -9.98
N THR A 196 -25.00 18.08 -9.08
CA THR A 196 -25.76 16.99 -8.49
C THR A 196 -26.14 17.38 -7.07
N ARG A 197 -27.43 17.26 -6.74
CA ARG A 197 -27.96 17.42 -5.38
C ARG A 197 -28.38 16.08 -4.82
N PHE A 198 -28.08 15.85 -3.55
CA PHE A 198 -28.64 14.74 -2.79
C PHE A 198 -29.78 15.27 -1.91
N PRO A 199 -31.02 14.79 -2.10
CA PRO A 199 -32.16 15.27 -1.32
C PRO A 199 -32.08 14.79 0.13
N GLY A 200 -32.64 15.54 1.10
CA GLY A 200 -32.67 15.15 2.52
C GLY A 200 -31.47 15.65 3.35
N PRO A 201 -31.24 15.08 4.55
CA PRO A 201 -30.25 15.61 5.48
C PRO A 201 -28.83 15.50 4.94
N ASN A 202 -28.04 16.55 5.16
CA ASN A 202 -26.66 16.58 4.71
C ASN A 202 -25.76 15.73 5.61
N LEU A 203 -25.20 14.66 5.05
CA LEU A 203 -24.39 13.70 5.81
C LEU A 203 -23.04 14.25 6.25
N TRP A 204 -22.51 15.21 5.49
CA TRP A 204 -21.17 15.77 5.67
C TRP A 204 -21.21 17.08 6.46
N ARG A 205 -22.28 17.86 6.27
CA ARG A 205 -22.55 19.12 6.94
C ARG A 205 -23.93 19.09 7.60
N PRO A 206 -24.10 18.34 8.70
CA PRO A 206 -25.39 18.19 9.38
C PRO A 206 -25.88 19.49 10.04
N ASP A 207 -25.01 20.50 10.12
CA ASP A 207 -25.34 21.87 10.52
C ASP A 207 -26.12 22.65 9.44
N LEU A 208 -26.07 22.22 8.18
CA LEU A 208 -26.79 22.83 7.08
C LEU A 208 -28.21 22.25 6.93
N PRO A 209 -29.16 23.02 6.36
CA PRO A 209 -30.51 22.53 6.10
C PRO A 209 -30.55 21.30 5.19
N ASP A 210 -31.69 20.61 5.17
CA ASP A 210 -31.97 19.55 4.21
C ASP A 210 -31.78 20.04 2.76
N ASN A 211 -31.42 19.12 1.87
CA ASN A 211 -31.15 19.36 0.45
C ASN A 211 -29.94 20.27 0.16
N SER A 212 -29.07 20.49 1.16
CA SER A 212 -27.85 21.31 1.02
C SER A 212 -26.64 20.56 0.48
N ALA A 213 -26.73 19.24 0.31
CA ALA A 213 -25.64 18.42 -0.22
C ALA A 213 -25.55 18.54 -1.75
N VAL A 214 -24.67 19.43 -2.22
CA VAL A 214 -24.52 19.77 -3.64
C VAL A 214 -23.08 19.63 -4.10
N PHE A 215 -22.89 19.12 -5.32
CA PHE A 215 -21.59 18.89 -5.94
C PHE A 215 -21.61 19.33 -7.40
N HIS A 216 -20.53 19.92 -7.91
CA HIS A 216 -20.40 20.09 -9.36
C HIS A 216 -20.39 18.75 -10.09
N ALA A 217 -20.90 18.73 -11.32
CA ALA A 217 -20.84 17.56 -12.19
C ALA A 217 -19.48 17.38 -12.90
N ARG A 218 -18.50 18.27 -12.66
CA ARG A 218 -17.16 18.22 -13.27
C ARG A 218 -16.31 17.08 -12.72
N GLN A 219 -15.36 16.61 -13.52
CA GLN A 219 -14.54 15.44 -13.20
C GLN A 219 -13.76 15.58 -11.89
N GLU A 220 -13.27 16.79 -11.56
CA GLU A 220 -12.52 17.04 -10.32
C GLU A 220 -13.37 16.84 -9.06
N CYS A 221 -14.70 16.99 -9.17
CA CYS A 221 -15.64 16.81 -8.07
C CYS A 221 -16.25 15.40 -8.04
N SER A 222 -15.88 14.53 -8.97
CA SER A 222 -16.46 13.18 -9.08
C SER A 222 -16.17 12.33 -7.86
N THR A 223 -14.91 12.24 -7.41
CA THR A 223 -14.53 11.41 -6.25
C THR A 223 -15.26 11.77 -4.96
N PRO A 224 -15.32 13.04 -4.51
CA PRO A 224 -16.09 13.38 -3.33
C PRO A 224 -17.60 13.15 -3.53
N ARG A 225 -18.14 13.41 -4.73
CA ARG A 225 -19.54 13.11 -5.06
C ARG A 225 -19.86 11.62 -4.94
N GLU A 226 -19.02 10.75 -5.53
CA GLU A 226 -19.19 9.29 -5.44
C GLU A 226 -19.13 8.82 -3.98
N LYS A 227 -18.16 9.32 -3.21
CA LYS A 227 -18.04 8.99 -1.79
C LYS A 227 -19.28 9.40 -1.00
N TYR A 228 -19.86 10.57 -1.31
CA TYR A 228 -21.11 11.01 -0.69
C TYR A 228 -22.27 10.10 -1.12
N ARG A 229 -22.39 9.78 -2.42
CA ARG A 229 -23.41 8.90 -2.98
C ARG A 229 -23.41 7.53 -2.31
N GLU A 230 -22.25 6.89 -2.17
CA GLU A 230 -22.10 5.59 -1.48
C GLU A 230 -22.62 5.66 -0.04
N GLN A 231 -22.29 6.74 0.69
CA GLN A 231 -22.77 6.94 2.07
C GLN A 231 -24.27 7.24 2.14
N TRP A 232 -24.79 7.95 1.15
CA TRP A 232 -26.18 8.30 1.00
C TRP A 232 -27.05 7.06 0.72
N GLU A 233 -26.64 6.24 -0.24
CA GLU A 233 -27.27 4.97 -0.59
C GLU A 233 -27.22 3.97 0.57
N ALA A 234 -26.09 3.89 1.28
CA ALA A 234 -25.96 3.02 2.46
C ALA A 234 -26.95 3.37 3.59
N ARG A 235 -27.48 4.60 3.62
CA ARG A 235 -28.52 5.05 4.55
C ARG A 235 -29.95 4.96 3.98
N GLY A 236 -30.13 4.37 2.79
CA GLY A 236 -31.42 4.28 2.13
C GLY A 236 -31.89 5.59 1.51
N GLY A 237 -30.96 6.46 1.14
CA GLY A 237 -31.23 7.76 0.55
C GLY A 237 -31.98 7.69 -0.79
N MET A 238 -32.77 8.73 -1.09
CA MET A 238 -33.48 8.85 -2.38
C MET A 238 -32.51 9.15 -3.53
N ASN A 239 -32.96 8.93 -4.77
CA ASN A 239 -32.17 9.20 -5.97
C ASN A 239 -31.66 10.66 -6.03
N GLU A 240 -30.44 10.83 -6.54
CA GLU A 240 -29.85 12.15 -6.74
C GLU A 240 -30.63 12.98 -7.77
N GLN A 241 -30.69 14.29 -7.55
CA GLN A 241 -31.31 15.25 -8.45
C GLN A 241 -30.23 15.91 -9.32
N PRO A 242 -30.27 15.75 -10.66
CA PRO A 242 -29.22 16.22 -11.56
C PRO A 242 -29.30 17.74 -11.87
N ASN A 243 -30.29 18.46 -11.34
CA ASN A 243 -30.45 19.88 -11.58
C ASN A 243 -30.86 20.61 -10.28
N LEU A 244 -30.09 21.63 -9.89
CA LEU A 244 -30.31 22.39 -8.65
C LEU A 244 -31.47 23.39 -8.74
N PHE A 245 -31.82 23.81 -9.95
CA PHE A 245 -32.70 24.95 -10.23
C PHE A 245 -33.96 24.58 -11.02
N ALA A 246 -34.29 23.29 -11.14
CA ALA A 246 -35.44 22.85 -11.94
C ALA A 246 -36.78 23.42 -11.46
N ASP A 247 -36.89 23.77 -10.17
CA ASP A 247 -38.12 24.29 -9.56
C ASP A 247 -38.27 25.83 -9.74
N GLU A 248 -37.24 26.56 -10.16
CA GLU A 248 -37.33 28.01 -10.43
C GLU A 248 -37.82 28.34 -11.85
N GLU A 249 -37.83 27.37 -12.76
CA GLU A 249 -38.32 27.53 -14.14
C GLU A 249 -39.84 27.31 -14.28
N SER A 250 -40.53 26.75 -13.27
CA SER A 250 -41.98 26.50 -13.37
C SER A 250 -42.86 27.71 -12.99
N ASP A 251 -42.27 28.77 -12.44
CA ASP A 251 -42.96 30.00 -12.01
C ASP A 251 -42.70 31.21 -12.93
N ARG A 252 -42.33 30.96 -14.20
CA ARG A 252 -42.22 32.01 -15.24
C ARG A 252 -43.13 31.77 -16.43
#